data_AF-A0A5J4VZE3-F1
#
_entry.id   AF-A0A5J4VZE3-F1
#
_cell.length_a   1.000
_cell.length_b   1.000
_cell.length_c   1.000
_cell.angle_alpha   90.00
_cell.angle_beta   90.00
_cell.angle_gamma   90.00
#
_symmetry.space_group_name_H-M   'P 1'
#
loop_
_entity.id
_entity.type
_entity.pdbx_description
1 polymer ?
#
loop_
_entity_poly.entity_id
_entity_poly.type
_entity_poly.pdbx_seq_one_letter_code
_entity_poly.pdbx_strand_id
1 'polypeptide(L)'
;MLLILLIASALAETITEIINSNPSSTWVAIDYPQSVMDKLRFRQTQSTILPRRTINSYRLNDVPDEFDSRTRWPDMISGVRDQGKCGASEAFSVADVIGDRLGVLGCPLGQLSPEDIVSCSQKDGCGGQFVDKVWNYAKKTGIATEECIPYEA
;
A
#
# COMPACT_ATOMS: atom_id res chain seq x y z
N MET A 1 34.31 -27.92 9.30
CA MET A 1 33.13 -27.39 8.59
C MET A 1 32.37 -26.35 9.42
N LEU A 2 32.07 -26.62 10.70
CA LEU A 2 31.39 -25.66 11.60
C LEU A 2 32.16 -24.33 11.81
N LEU A 3 33.49 -24.38 11.94
CA LEU A 3 34.34 -23.19 12.11
C LEU A 3 34.34 -22.27 10.88
N ILE A 4 34.27 -22.85 9.68
CA ILE A 4 34.23 -22.08 8.41
C ILE A 4 32.86 -21.40 8.24
N LEU A 5 31.77 -22.07 8.64
CA LEU A 5 30.42 -21.50 8.63
C LEU A 5 30.27 -20.32 9.62
N LEU A 6 30.86 -20.44 10.81
CA LEU A 6 30.87 -19.36 11.80
C LEU A 6 31.66 -18.13 11.33
N ILE A 7 32.79 -18.34 10.65
CA ILE A 7 33.56 -17.25 10.04
C ILE A 7 32.79 -16.60 8.89
N ALA A 8 32.15 -17.40 8.03
CA ALA A 8 31.34 -16.87 6.93
C ALA A 8 30.12 -16.06 7.42
N SER A 9 29.47 -16.46 8.51
CA SER A 9 28.37 -15.69 9.10
C SER A 9 28.83 -14.41 9.81
N ALA A 10 30.05 -14.39 10.37
CA ALA A 10 30.59 -13.23 11.07
C ALA A 10 31.15 -12.16 10.11
N LEU A 11 31.39 -12.51 8.85
CA LEU A 11 31.92 -11.62 7.80
C LEU A 11 30.87 -11.25 6.74
N ALA A 12 29.64 -11.74 6.87
CA ALA A 12 28.56 -11.40 5.95
C ALA A 12 28.02 -10.01 6.28
N GLU A 13 28.20 -9.06 5.36
CA GLU A 13 27.51 -7.77 5.41
C GLU A 13 25.99 -7.99 5.38
N THR A 14 25.29 -7.29 6.25
CA THR A 14 23.83 -7.27 6.26
C THR A 14 23.30 -6.56 5.02
N ILE A 15 22.05 -6.84 4.63
CA ILE A 15 21.45 -6.17 3.47
C ILE A 15 21.38 -4.65 3.66
N THR A 16 21.19 -4.19 4.90
CA THR A 16 21.20 -2.76 5.26
C THR A 16 22.58 -2.15 5.05
N GLU A 17 23.67 -2.81 5.48
CA GLU A 17 25.05 -2.38 5.21
C GLU A 17 25.37 -2.35 3.71
N ILE A 18 24.96 -3.38 2.96
CA ILE A 18 25.17 -3.44 1.51
C ILE A 18 24.48 -2.26 0.81
N ILE A 19 23.24 -1.93 1.17
CA ILE A 19 22.51 -0.81 0.57
C ILE A 19 23.14 0.53 0.98
N ASN A 20 23.42 0.71 2.27
CA ASN A 20 23.87 1.98 2.82
C ASN A 20 25.33 2.32 2.49
N SER A 21 26.16 1.33 2.16
CA SER A 21 27.54 1.55 1.71
C SER A 21 27.63 2.06 0.26
N ASN A 22 26.54 2.00 -0.51
CA ASN A 22 26.51 2.52 -1.87
C ASN A 22 26.45 4.06 -1.87
N PRO A 23 27.48 4.77 -2.35
CA PRO A 23 27.50 6.24 -2.36
C PRO A 23 26.48 6.85 -3.33
N SER A 24 25.91 6.05 -4.24
CA SER A 24 24.83 6.47 -5.15
C SER A 24 23.43 6.25 -4.58
N SER A 25 23.32 5.67 -3.37
CA SER A 25 22.00 5.47 -2.76
C SER A 25 21.38 6.82 -2.39
N THR A 26 20.12 7.03 -2.79
CA THR A 26 19.32 8.21 -2.42
C THR A 26 18.41 7.95 -1.22
N TRP A 27 18.49 6.76 -0.63
CA TRP A 27 17.67 6.32 0.49
C TRP A 27 18.51 5.52 1.50
N VAL A 28 17.98 5.42 2.72
CA VAL A 28 18.63 4.72 3.84
C VAL A 28 17.82 3.47 4.17
N ALA A 29 18.50 2.33 4.22
CA ALA A 29 17.93 1.07 4.66
C ALA A 29 18.06 0.91 6.18
N ILE A 30 17.00 0.45 6.83
CA ILE A 30 16.97 0.11 8.25
C ILE A 30 16.32 -1.25 8.44
N ASP A 31 16.68 -1.93 9.53
CA ASP A 31 16.00 -3.16 9.94
C ASP A 31 14.71 -2.81 10.68
N TYR A 32 13.59 -3.31 10.17
CA TYR A 32 12.31 -3.17 10.84
C TYR A 32 12.18 -4.20 11.99
N PRO A 33 11.59 -3.82 13.14
CA PRO A 33 11.23 -4.78 14.17
C PRO A 33 10.30 -5.86 13.61
N GLN A 34 10.39 -7.09 14.12
CA GLN A 34 9.50 -8.19 13.69
C GLN A 34 8.01 -7.90 13.93
N SER A 35 7.69 -7.03 14.90
CA SER A 35 6.32 -6.56 15.13
C SER A 35 5.78 -5.70 13.98
N VAL A 36 6.66 -5.06 13.20
CA VAL A 36 6.30 -4.22 12.05
C VAL A 36 6.30 -5.05 10.78
N MET A 37 7.39 -5.77 10.50
CA MET A 37 7.54 -6.60 9.30
C MET A 37 8.11 -7.97 9.65
N ASP A 38 7.27 -9.00 9.53
CA ASP A 38 7.69 -10.40 9.61
C ASP A 38 7.61 -11.09 8.23
N LYS A 39 8.07 -12.34 8.16
CA LYS A 39 8.04 -13.12 6.90
C LYS A 39 6.63 -13.36 6.36
N LEU A 40 5.61 -13.37 7.22
CA LEU A 40 4.22 -13.58 6.81
C LEU A 40 3.68 -12.30 6.17
N ARG A 41 3.85 -11.15 6.81
CA ARG A 41 3.52 -9.83 6.27
C ARG A 41 4.22 -9.60 4.93
N PHE A 42 5.51 -9.90 4.84
CA PHE A 42 6.27 -9.78 3.59
C PHE A 42 5.77 -10.72 2.48
N ARG A 43 5.33 -11.94 2.80
CA ARG A 43 4.80 -12.87 1.78
C ARG A 43 3.44 -12.44 1.23
N GLN A 44 2.72 -11.61 1.98
CA GLN A 44 1.39 -11.15 1.61
C GLN A 44 1.39 -9.82 0.87
N THR A 45 2.53 -9.12 0.79
CA THR A 45 2.68 -8.01 -0.15
C THR A 45 2.72 -8.58 -1.57
N GLN A 46 1.65 -8.35 -2.34
CA GLN A 46 1.58 -8.78 -3.73
C GLN A 46 2.08 -7.70 -4.68
N SER A 47 2.79 -8.12 -5.71
CA SER A 47 3.11 -7.25 -6.84
C SER A 47 1.88 -7.06 -7.70
N THR A 48 1.36 -5.84 -7.75
CA THR A 48 0.27 -5.52 -8.67
C THR A 48 0.81 -5.19 -10.05
N ILE A 49 0.34 -5.89 -11.08
CA ILE A 49 0.59 -5.53 -12.48
C ILE A 49 -0.61 -4.74 -12.98
N LEU A 50 -0.45 -3.42 -13.13
CA LEU A 50 -1.48 -2.58 -13.74
C LEU A 50 -1.33 -2.62 -15.28
N PRO A 51 -2.41 -2.86 -16.05
CA PRO A 51 -2.36 -2.67 -17.49
C PRO A 51 -2.07 -1.20 -17.80
N ARG A 52 -1.12 -0.95 -18.71
CA ARG A 52 -0.76 0.41 -19.14
C ARG A 52 -1.96 1.07 -19.80
N ARG A 53 -2.60 2.02 -19.12
CA ARG A 53 -3.59 2.90 -19.74
C ARG A 53 -2.89 4.07 -20.43
N THR A 54 -3.26 4.32 -21.67
CA THR A 54 -2.91 5.57 -22.37
C THR A 54 -3.72 6.69 -21.72
N ILE A 55 -3.04 7.59 -21.02
CA ILE A 55 -3.65 8.79 -20.46
C ILE A 55 -3.63 9.87 -21.54
N ASN A 56 -4.71 10.63 -21.69
CA ASN A 56 -4.70 11.82 -22.53
C ASN A 56 -3.62 12.78 -22.00
N SER A 57 -2.75 13.30 -22.87
CA SER A 57 -1.74 14.27 -22.42
C SER A 57 -2.43 15.56 -21.99
N TYR A 58 -2.47 15.82 -20.69
CA TYR A 58 -2.83 17.13 -20.17
C TYR A 58 -1.69 18.11 -20.50
N ARG A 59 -2.01 19.36 -20.84
CA ARG A 59 -0.98 20.40 -20.98
C ARG A 59 -0.41 20.68 -19.59
N LEU A 60 0.83 20.26 -19.37
CA LEU A 60 1.55 20.27 -18.08
C LEU A 60 2.05 21.66 -17.64
N ASN A 61 1.54 22.75 -18.22
CA ASN A 61 2.24 24.04 -18.14
C ASN A 61 2.22 24.69 -16.75
N ASP A 62 1.35 24.25 -15.83
CA ASP A 62 1.14 24.87 -14.52
C ASP A 62 1.19 23.87 -13.34
N VAL A 63 2.00 22.81 -13.45
CA VAL A 63 2.21 21.88 -12.32
C VAL A 63 3.35 22.42 -11.44
N PRO A 64 3.17 22.51 -10.09
CA PRO A 64 4.23 23.00 -9.21
C PRO A 64 5.38 22.00 -9.11
N ASP A 65 6.58 22.50 -8.80
CA ASP A 65 7.77 21.68 -8.56
C ASP A 65 7.59 20.73 -7.35
N GLU A 66 6.79 21.15 -6.37
CA GLU A 66 6.45 20.36 -5.18
C GLU A 66 4.92 20.32 -4.98
N PHE A 67 4.42 19.14 -4.62
CA PHE A 67 3.00 18.92 -4.37
C PHE A 67 2.77 17.88 -3.28
N ASP A 68 1.90 18.21 -2.32
CA ASP A 68 1.43 17.29 -1.30
C ASP A 68 -0.09 17.40 -1.17
N SER A 69 -0.80 16.31 -1.47
CA SER A 69 -2.26 16.23 -1.36
C SER A 69 -2.76 16.59 0.04
N ARG A 70 -2.01 16.26 1.09
CA ARG A 70 -2.39 16.51 2.50
C ARG A 70 -2.38 18.01 2.82
N THR A 71 -1.47 18.76 2.18
CA THR A 71 -1.41 20.21 2.31
C THR A 71 -2.49 20.88 1.46
N ARG A 72 -2.76 20.34 0.26
CA ARG A 72 -3.75 20.91 -0.67
C ARG A 72 -5.19 20.67 -0.22
N TRP A 73 -5.48 19.50 0.34
CA TRP A 73 -6.78 19.09 0.86
C TRP A 73 -6.63 18.54 2.28
N PRO A 74 -6.45 19.43 3.27
CA PRO A 74 -6.39 19.05 4.67
C PRO A 74 -7.61 18.24 5.08
N ASP A 75 -7.39 17.25 5.96
CA ASP A 75 -8.43 16.37 6.53
C ASP A 75 -9.22 15.51 5.51
N MET A 76 -8.93 15.63 4.21
CA MET A 76 -9.57 14.82 3.16
C MET A 76 -8.73 13.64 2.74
N ILE A 77 -7.43 13.61 3.08
CA ILE A 77 -6.51 12.55 2.69
C ILE A 77 -6.37 11.57 3.85
N SER A 78 -6.62 10.30 3.57
CA SER A 78 -6.56 9.21 4.54
C SER A 78 -5.17 9.08 5.14
N GLY A 79 -5.14 8.78 6.44
CA GLY A 79 -3.91 8.45 7.15
C GLY A 79 -3.35 7.08 6.75
N VAL A 80 -2.21 6.73 7.32
CA VAL A 80 -1.61 5.39 7.13
C VAL A 80 -2.42 4.36 7.91
N ARG A 81 -2.78 3.25 7.26
CA ARG A 81 -3.51 2.13 7.85
C ARG A 81 -2.70 0.83 7.79
N ASP A 82 -2.98 -0.12 8.68
CA ASP A 82 -2.31 -1.43 8.77
C ASP A 82 -3.22 -2.54 8.21
N GLN A 83 -2.76 -3.22 7.15
CA GLN A 83 -3.44 -4.39 6.56
C GLN A 83 -3.25 -5.68 7.36
N GLY A 84 -2.50 -5.62 8.46
CA GLY A 84 -2.31 -6.76 9.35
C GLY A 84 -1.54 -7.91 8.69
N LYS A 85 -2.00 -9.13 8.94
CA LYS A 85 -1.50 -10.36 8.32
C LYS A 85 -2.47 -10.86 7.26
N CYS A 86 -3.00 -9.93 6.48
CA CYS A 86 -3.82 -10.19 5.31
C CYS A 86 -3.19 -9.59 4.05
N GLY A 87 -3.23 -10.28 2.90
CA GLY A 87 -2.87 -9.74 1.59
C GLY A 87 -3.94 -8.80 1.06
N ALA A 88 -4.21 -7.70 1.77
CA ALA A 88 -5.31 -6.77 1.49
C ALA A 88 -4.85 -5.39 1.00
N SER A 89 -3.57 -5.22 0.64
CA SER A 89 -3.00 -3.93 0.22
C SER A 89 -3.82 -3.23 -0.89
N GLU A 90 -4.37 -4.02 -1.80
CA GLU A 90 -5.19 -3.59 -2.93
C GLU A 90 -6.58 -3.11 -2.47
N ALA A 91 -7.15 -3.74 -1.45
CA ALA A 91 -8.40 -3.30 -0.84
C ALA A 91 -8.21 -1.97 -0.09
N PHE A 92 -7.18 -1.88 0.75
CA PHE A 92 -6.84 -0.65 1.48
C PHE A 92 -6.59 0.52 0.53
N SER A 93 -5.69 0.34 -0.43
CA SER A 93 -5.33 1.40 -1.38
C SER A 93 -6.53 1.90 -2.19
N VAL A 94 -7.43 1.02 -2.64
CA VAL A 94 -8.63 1.46 -3.37
C VAL A 94 -9.64 2.13 -2.46
N ALA A 95 -9.90 1.58 -1.28
CA ALA A 95 -10.82 2.18 -0.31
C ALA A 95 -10.36 3.58 0.12
N ASP A 96 -9.08 3.75 0.44
CA ASP A 96 -8.50 5.04 0.82
C ASP A 96 -8.58 6.05 -0.33
N VAL A 97 -8.14 5.68 -1.55
CA VAL A 97 -8.17 6.60 -2.69
C VAL A 97 -9.60 7.01 -3.07
N ILE A 98 -10.59 6.12 -2.91
CA ILE A 98 -11.99 6.47 -3.15
C ILE A 98 -12.47 7.45 -2.07
N GLY A 99 -12.25 7.16 -0.79
CA GLY A 99 -12.58 8.07 0.31
C GLY A 99 -11.96 9.44 0.12
N ASP A 100 -10.67 9.48 -0.20
CA ASP A 100 -9.91 10.71 -0.44
C ASP A 100 -10.51 11.53 -1.58
N ARG A 101 -10.79 10.87 -2.70
CA ARG A 101 -11.35 11.54 -3.88
C ARG A 101 -12.76 12.07 -3.64
N LEU A 102 -13.56 11.38 -2.84
CA LEU A 102 -14.87 11.89 -2.43
C LEU A 102 -14.71 13.14 -1.56
N GLY A 103 -13.76 13.15 -0.62
CA GLY A 103 -13.41 14.34 0.16
C GLY A 103 -12.95 15.51 -0.70
N VAL A 104 -12.03 15.28 -1.65
CA VAL A 104 -11.55 16.29 -2.62
C VAL A 104 -12.68 16.88 -3.46
N LEU A 105 -13.72 16.10 -3.76
CA LEU A 105 -14.91 16.54 -4.50
C LEU A 105 -15.96 17.25 -3.63
N GLY A 106 -15.73 17.40 -2.32
CA GLY A 106 -16.65 18.04 -1.38
C GLY A 106 -17.72 17.11 -0.82
N CYS A 107 -17.55 15.79 -0.93
CA CYS A 107 -18.47 14.76 -0.43
C CYS A 107 -17.77 13.84 0.58
N PRO A 108 -17.26 14.33 1.73
CA PRO A 108 -16.53 13.51 2.68
C PRO A 108 -17.46 12.44 3.29
N LEU A 109 -17.12 11.17 3.08
CA LEU A 109 -17.79 10.01 3.71
C LEU A 109 -16.94 9.39 4.82
N GLY A 110 -15.78 9.96 5.12
CA GLY A 110 -14.79 9.37 6.00
C GLY A 110 -14.05 8.20 5.36
N GLN A 111 -13.53 7.30 6.19
CA GLN A 111 -12.78 6.13 5.74
C GLN A 111 -13.74 5.07 5.16
N LEU A 112 -13.34 4.50 4.02
CA LEU A 112 -14.07 3.40 3.41
C LEU A 112 -13.50 2.05 3.84
N SER A 113 -14.37 1.04 3.86
CA SER A 113 -14.08 -0.29 4.38
C SER A 113 -13.24 -1.11 3.38
N PRO A 114 -12.00 -1.48 3.72
CA PRO A 114 -11.27 -2.49 2.99
C PRO A 114 -11.83 -3.89 3.26
N GLU A 115 -12.50 -4.11 4.40
CA GLU A 115 -13.11 -5.39 4.76
C GLU A 115 -14.25 -5.76 3.83
N ASP A 116 -15.09 -4.80 3.43
CA ASP A 116 -16.14 -5.03 2.42
C ASP A 116 -15.53 -5.57 1.12
N ILE A 117 -14.41 -4.99 0.68
CA ILE A 117 -13.70 -5.49 -0.51
C ILE A 117 -13.13 -6.89 -0.25
N VAL A 118 -12.45 -7.12 0.86
CA VAL A 118 -11.82 -8.40 1.20
C VAL A 118 -12.86 -9.52 1.28
N SER A 119 -13.97 -9.29 1.98
CA SER A 119 -15.01 -10.28 2.24
C SER A 119 -15.98 -10.48 1.07
N CYS A 120 -16.30 -9.42 0.30
CA CYS A 120 -17.34 -9.47 -0.73
C CYS A 120 -16.81 -9.53 -2.19
N SER A 121 -15.62 -9.01 -2.47
CA SER A 121 -15.04 -8.98 -3.84
C SER A 121 -14.07 -10.13 -4.11
N GLN A 122 -13.33 -10.55 -3.08
CA GLN A 122 -12.22 -11.50 -3.24
C GLN A 122 -12.68 -12.93 -2.94
N LYS A 123 -12.57 -13.84 -3.93
CA LYS A 123 -12.84 -15.26 -3.70
C LYS A 123 -11.93 -15.88 -2.64
N ASP A 124 -10.71 -15.36 -2.51
CA ASP A 124 -9.66 -15.88 -1.64
C ASP A 124 -9.37 -14.97 -0.42
N GLY A 125 -10.20 -13.95 -0.16
CA GLY A 125 -10.05 -13.02 0.96
C GLY A 125 -8.64 -12.42 1.03
N CYS A 126 -7.86 -12.83 2.04
CA CYS A 126 -6.47 -12.41 2.24
C CYS A 126 -5.46 -12.96 1.22
N GLY A 127 -5.92 -13.73 0.23
CA GLY A 127 -5.15 -14.19 -0.92
C GLY A 127 -4.86 -13.09 -1.95
N GLY A 128 -5.35 -11.87 -1.73
CA GLY A 128 -5.18 -10.66 -2.53
C GLY A 128 -5.76 -10.71 -3.94
N GLN A 129 -5.75 -9.56 -4.62
CA GLN A 129 -6.47 -9.39 -5.87
C GLN A 129 -5.85 -8.25 -6.69
N PHE A 130 -5.84 -8.40 -8.02
CA PHE A 130 -5.42 -7.32 -8.89
C PHE A 130 -6.25 -6.04 -8.66
N VAL A 131 -5.56 -4.91 -8.49
CA VAL A 131 -6.16 -3.59 -8.19
C VAL A 131 -7.24 -3.19 -9.22
N ASP A 132 -7.12 -3.57 -10.49
CA ASP A 132 -8.12 -3.28 -11.52
C ASP A 132 -9.46 -3.98 -11.24
N LYS A 133 -9.44 -5.21 -10.71
CA LYS A 133 -10.64 -5.93 -10.29
C LYS A 133 -11.29 -5.25 -9.09
N VAL A 134 -10.49 -4.78 -8.13
CA VAL A 134 -10.99 -4.05 -6.96
C VAL A 134 -11.67 -2.74 -7.38
N TRP A 135 -11.06 -1.96 -8.29
CA TRP A 135 -11.70 -0.77 -8.86
C TRP A 135 -12.99 -1.08 -9.62
N ASN A 136 -13.01 -2.17 -10.40
CA ASN A 136 -14.20 -2.58 -11.15
C ASN A 136 -15.33 -3.03 -10.22
N TYR A 137 -15.00 -3.73 -9.13
CA TYR A 137 -15.94 -4.07 -8.06
C TYR A 137 -16.53 -2.79 -7.46
N ALA A 138 -15.67 -1.91 -6.93
CA ALA A 138 -16.09 -0.66 -6.29
C ALA A 138 -16.99 0.19 -7.19
N LYS A 139 -16.67 0.27 -8.48
CA LYS A 139 -17.49 0.98 -9.48
C LYS A 139 -18.86 0.33 -9.69
N LYS A 140 -18.95 -1.00 -9.63
CA LYS A 140 -20.17 -1.76 -9.91
C LYS A 140 -21.10 -1.83 -8.69
N THR A 141 -20.54 -1.94 -7.49
CA THR A 141 -21.29 -2.25 -6.27
C THR A 141 -21.31 -1.10 -5.26
N GLY A 142 -20.38 -0.16 -5.35
CA GLY A 142 -20.01 0.68 -4.22
C GLY A 142 -19.15 -0.07 -3.20
N ILE A 143 -18.76 0.64 -2.15
CA ILE A 143 -18.04 0.10 -0.98
C ILE A 143 -18.68 0.72 0.28
N ALA A 144 -18.82 -0.05 1.35
CA ALA A 144 -19.25 0.41 2.66
C ALA A 144 -18.24 1.36 3.33
N THR A 145 -18.68 2.08 4.36
CA THR A 145 -17.78 2.83 5.24
C THR A 145 -17.08 1.91 6.23
N GLU A 146 -15.91 2.32 6.73
CA GLU A 146 -15.19 1.61 7.80
C GLU A 146 -16.06 1.44 9.05
N GLU A 147 -16.91 2.43 9.36
CA GLU A 147 -17.86 2.36 10.48
C GLU A 147 -18.91 1.25 10.29
N CYS A 148 -19.33 1.00 9.04
CA CYS A 148 -20.34 0.00 8.72
C CYS A 148 -19.77 -1.42 8.74
N ILE A 149 -18.57 -1.61 8.18
CA ILE A 149 -17.87 -2.89 8.13
C ILE A 149 -16.42 -2.64 8.53
N PRO A 150 -16.09 -2.71 9.82
CA PRO A 150 -14.74 -2.51 10.31
C PRO A 150 -13.79 -3.62 9.85
N TYR A 151 -12.51 -3.31 9.71
CA TYR A 151 -11.49 -4.31 9.39
C TYR A 151 -11.21 -5.29 10.54
N GLU A 152 -11.18 -6.60 10.24
CA GLU A 152 -11.11 -7.67 11.26
C GLU A 152 -9.89 -8.60 11.17
N ALA A 153 -9.02 -8.45 10.16
CA ALA A 153 -7.94 -9.42 9.88
C ALA A 153 -6.64 -9.24 10.69
#